data_AF-A0A2E4ZS63-F1
#
_entry.id   AF-A0A2E4ZS63-F1
#
_cell.length_a   1.000
_cell.length_b   1.000
_cell.length_c   1.000
_cell.angle_alpha   90.00
_cell.angle_beta   90.00
_cell.angle_gamma   90.00
#
_symmetry.space_group_name_H-M   'P 1'
#
loop_
_entity.id
_entity.type
_entity.pdbx_description
1 polymer ?
#
loop_
_entity_poly.entity_id
_entity_poly.type
_entity_poly.pdbx_seq_one_letter_code
_entity_poly.pdbx_strand_id
1 'polypeptide(L)'
;MIHVTVFGQQKDLDIETAMSKNCISLDKVSTQNTYDNRRQIMTSFSIEDFNIRLSPYDLTCTEILVGHFHCDICFNQIENSLTSYDGSKFYFAADLPAEITKECILLISKMSMGSFEHYKFLELLATEKTD
;
A
#
# COMPACT_ATOMS: atom_id res chain seq x y z
N MET A 1 19.48 50.32 23.93
CA MET A 1 19.20 50.12 22.49
C MET A 1 18.97 48.63 22.30
N ILE A 2 17.71 48.21 22.29
CA ILE A 2 17.31 46.80 22.17
C ILE A 2 16.85 46.63 20.73
N HIS A 3 17.60 45.86 19.94
CA HIS A 3 17.18 45.46 18.61
C HIS A 3 16.21 44.28 18.75
N VAL A 4 14.93 44.56 18.59
CA VAL A 4 13.91 43.54 18.33
C VAL A 4 13.90 43.29 16.83
N THR A 5 14.16 42.05 16.43
CA THR A 5 13.96 41.63 15.04
C THR A 5 12.88 40.56 15.03
N VAL A 6 11.66 40.98 14.65
CA VAL A 6 10.58 40.09 14.25
C VAL A 6 10.82 39.78 12.78
N PHE A 7 11.22 38.54 12.47
CA PHE A 7 11.24 38.04 11.10
C PHE A 7 10.30 36.84 10.98
N GLY A 8 9.37 36.98 10.05
CA GLY A 8 8.89 35.87 9.25
C GLY A 8 7.75 35.09 9.87
N GLN A 9 6.53 35.46 9.48
CA GLN A 9 5.42 34.52 9.35
C GLN A 9 5.94 33.29 8.60
N GLN A 10 6.08 32.17 9.31
CA GLN A 10 6.40 30.90 8.68
C GLN A 10 5.10 30.36 8.11
N LYS A 11 4.92 30.73 6.85
CA LYS A 11 4.02 30.21 5.83
C LYS A 11 3.49 28.82 6.19
N ASP A 12 2.17 28.71 6.29
CA ASP A 12 1.46 27.43 6.31
C ASP A 12 2.04 26.55 5.21
N LEU A 13 2.65 25.45 5.62
CA LEU A 13 3.22 24.48 4.71
C LEU A 13 2.04 23.75 4.10
N ASP A 14 1.74 24.07 2.84
CA ASP A 14 0.82 23.32 1.99
C ASP A 14 1.12 21.82 2.11
N ILE A 15 0.31 21.09 2.88
CA ILE A 15 0.32 19.63 2.94
C ILE A 15 -0.46 19.14 1.72
N GLU A 16 0.11 19.35 0.54
CA GLU A 16 -0.26 18.62 -0.66
C GLU A 16 1.01 18.03 -1.28
N THR A 17 1.14 16.71 -1.06
CA THR A 17 1.77 15.78 -2.00
C THR A 17 3.28 15.87 -2.19
N ALA A 18 4.03 15.49 -1.15
CA ALA A 18 5.30 14.79 -1.36
C ALA A 18 5.07 13.30 -1.14
N MET A 19 4.51 12.59 -2.12
CA MET A 19 4.75 11.16 -2.17
C MET A 19 6.27 10.99 -2.20
N SER A 20 6.83 10.30 -1.21
CA SER A 20 8.26 10.01 -1.25
C SER A 20 8.53 9.31 -2.59
N LYS A 21 9.65 9.63 -3.25
CA LYS A 21 10.03 9.02 -4.55
C LYS A 21 10.07 7.47 -4.52
N ASN A 22 9.95 6.89 -3.33
CA ASN A 22 10.00 5.48 -3.05
C ASN A 22 8.61 4.89 -2.74
N CYS A 23 7.50 5.53 -3.09
CA CYS A 23 6.17 4.93 -2.95
C CYS A 23 5.46 4.76 -4.31
N ILE A 24 4.76 3.64 -4.47
CA ILE A 24 3.83 3.41 -5.59
C ILE A 24 2.41 3.46 -5.05
N SER A 25 1.54 4.15 -5.78
CA SER A 25 0.12 4.26 -5.46
C SER A 25 -0.67 4.44 -6.75
N LEU A 26 -1.92 3.97 -6.78
CA LEU A 26 -2.86 4.35 -7.85
C LEU A 26 -3.59 5.62 -7.47
N ASP A 27 -3.82 6.52 -8.41
CA ASP A 27 -4.67 7.70 -8.18
C ASP A 27 -6.10 7.31 -7.78
N LYS A 28 -6.56 6.13 -8.21
CA LYS A 28 -7.88 5.60 -7.89
C LYS A 28 -7.87 4.81 -6.59
N VAL A 29 -8.57 5.33 -5.59
CA VAL A 29 -8.99 4.57 -4.41
C VAL A 29 -10.11 3.59 -4.77
N SER A 30 -10.25 2.52 -3.99
CA SER A 30 -11.40 1.62 -4.08
C SER A 30 -12.69 2.44 -4.01
N THR A 31 -13.60 2.31 -4.98
CA THR A 31 -14.85 3.09 -5.03
C THR A 31 -15.80 2.76 -3.88
N GLN A 32 -15.50 1.70 -3.13
CA GLN A 32 -16.21 1.28 -1.94
C GLN A 32 -15.51 1.70 -0.65
N ASN A 33 -14.38 2.40 -0.75
CA ASN A 33 -13.70 2.94 0.42
C ASN A 33 -14.49 4.09 1.02
N THR A 34 -15.01 3.88 2.23
CA THR A 34 -15.71 4.90 3.03
C THR A 34 -14.78 5.58 4.03
N TYR A 35 -13.50 5.19 4.09
CA TYR A 35 -12.50 5.81 4.95
C TYR A 35 -11.73 6.88 4.18
N ASP A 36 -11.35 7.95 4.89
CA ASP A 36 -10.49 9.01 4.34
C ASP A 36 -9.04 8.54 4.13
N ASN A 37 -8.66 7.44 4.77
CA ASN A 37 -7.32 6.86 4.69
C ASN A 37 -7.19 5.87 3.53
N ARG A 38 -5.95 5.60 3.15
CA ARG A 38 -5.57 4.53 2.22
C ARG A 38 -4.82 3.42 2.97
N ARG A 39 -4.89 2.19 2.45
CA ARG A 39 -4.00 1.13 2.93
C ARG A 39 -2.58 1.44 2.51
N GLN A 40 -1.65 1.33 3.45
CA GLN A 40 -0.23 1.58 3.19
C GLN A 40 0.59 0.38 3.63
N ILE A 41 1.43 -0.11 2.74
CA ILE A 41 2.46 -1.10 3.00
C ILE A 41 3.77 -0.35 3.15
N MET A 42 4.44 -0.51 4.28
CA MET A 42 5.85 -0.16 4.44
C MET A 42 6.68 -1.42 4.26
N THR A 43 7.77 -1.33 3.52
CA THR A 43 8.64 -2.47 3.27
C THR A 43 10.11 -2.06 3.20
N SER A 44 11.00 -2.87 3.76
CA SER A 44 12.45 -2.70 3.68
C SER A 44 13.02 -3.05 2.32
N PHE A 45 12.23 -3.69 1.46
CA PHE A 45 12.63 -4.09 0.11
C PHE A 45 12.59 -2.92 -0.88
N SER A 46 13.29 -3.12 -2.00
CA SER A 46 13.27 -2.22 -3.15
C SER A 46 12.02 -2.43 -4.00
N ILE A 47 11.79 -1.51 -4.95
CA ILE A 47 10.74 -1.65 -5.96
C ILE A 47 11.01 -2.86 -6.87
N GLU A 48 12.26 -3.10 -7.23
CA GLU A 48 12.67 -4.21 -8.09
C GLU A 48 12.35 -5.57 -7.45
N ASP A 49 12.51 -5.68 -6.13
CA ASP A 49 12.18 -6.90 -5.37
C ASP A 49 10.68 -7.25 -5.44
N PHE A 50 9.81 -6.25 -5.61
CA PHE A 50 8.36 -6.44 -5.74
C PHE A 50 7.89 -6.66 -7.19
N ASN A 51 8.78 -6.54 -8.18
CA ASN A 51 8.50 -6.88 -9.58
C ASN A 51 8.57 -8.39 -9.86
N ILE A 52 8.78 -9.22 -8.84
CA ILE A 52 8.70 -10.68 -8.97
C ILE A 52 7.24 -11.13 -9.14
N ARG A 53 7.02 -12.10 -10.02
CA ARG A 53 5.71 -12.74 -10.24
C ARG A 53 5.39 -13.72 -9.12
N LEU A 54 4.18 -13.65 -8.60
CA LEU A 54 3.71 -14.50 -7.51
C LEU A 54 2.89 -15.67 -8.06
N SER A 55 3.42 -16.89 -7.91
CA SER A 55 2.63 -18.10 -8.15
C SER A 55 1.57 -18.28 -7.04
N PRO A 56 0.31 -18.63 -7.37
CA PRO A 56 -0.18 -19.13 -8.66
C PRO A 56 -0.87 -18.07 -9.55
N TYR A 57 -0.68 -16.78 -9.27
CA TYR A 57 -1.43 -15.69 -9.90
C TYR A 57 -0.84 -15.22 -11.23
N ASP A 58 0.45 -15.49 -11.46
CA ASP A 58 1.22 -14.98 -12.60
C ASP A 58 1.18 -13.44 -12.75
N LEU A 59 0.98 -12.73 -11.64
CA LEU A 59 1.03 -11.28 -11.50
C LEU A 59 2.19 -10.89 -10.57
N THR A 60 2.77 -9.72 -10.77
CA THR A 60 3.79 -9.18 -9.86
C THR A 60 3.20 -8.85 -8.49
N CYS A 61 4.05 -8.84 -7.45
CA CYS A 61 3.61 -8.45 -6.12
C CYS A 61 3.03 -7.03 -6.11
N THR A 62 3.63 -6.11 -6.88
CA THR A 62 3.12 -4.76 -7.10
C THR A 62 1.74 -4.76 -7.75
N GLU A 63 1.54 -5.47 -8.86
CA GLU A 63 0.23 -5.54 -9.56
C GLU A 63 -0.87 -6.05 -8.64
N ILE A 64 -0.57 -7.09 -7.86
CA ILE A 64 -1.51 -7.66 -6.89
C ILE A 64 -1.90 -6.63 -5.84
N LEU A 65 -0.92 -6.11 -5.09
CA LEU A 65 -1.19 -5.28 -3.92
C LEU A 65 -1.75 -3.90 -4.29
N VAL A 66 -1.18 -3.27 -5.31
CA VAL A 66 -1.60 -1.94 -5.75
C VAL A 66 -2.87 -2.05 -6.59
N GLY A 67 -2.87 -2.92 -7.60
CA GLY A 67 -3.94 -3.03 -8.61
C GLY A 67 -5.23 -3.64 -8.10
N HIS A 68 -5.13 -4.68 -7.26
CA HIS A 68 -6.31 -5.43 -6.80
C HIS A 68 -6.68 -5.17 -5.35
N PHE A 69 -5.69 -4.83 -4.52
CA PHE A 69 -5.90 -4.54 -3.11
C PHE A 69 -5.67 -3.06 -2.75
N HIS A 70 -5.59 -2.16 -3.73
CA HIS A 70 -5.59 -0.70 -3.51
C HIS A 70 -4.63 -0.24 -2.40
N CYS A 71 -3.49 -0.92 -2.27
CA CYS A 71 -2.45 -0.57 -1.32
C CYS A 71 -1.50 0.44 -1.95
N ASP A 72 -1.06 1.39 -1.14
CA ASP A 72 0.11 2.20 -1.44
C ASP A 72 1.31 1.45 -0.88
N ILE A 73 2.39 1.27 -1.65
CA ILE A 73 3.59 0.57 -1.19
C ILE A 73 4.73 1.58 -1.09
N CYS A 74 5.32 1.72 0.08
CA CYS A 74 6.49 2.54 0.34
C CYS A 74 7.71 1.65 0.61
N PHE A 75 8.72 1.78 -0.24
CA PHE A 75 9.93 0.96 -0.31
C PHE A 75 11.10 1.55 0.48
N ASN A 76 12.12 0.73 0.75
CA ASN A 76 13.33 1.10 1.49
C ASN A 76 13.04 1.69 2.87
N GLN A 77 12.06 1.11 3.57
CA GLN A 77 11.65 1.50 4.92
C GLN A 77 12.38 0.67 5.99
N ILE A 78 12.25 1.06 7.25
CA ILE A 78 12.90 0.39 8.38
C ILE A 78 12.19 -0.93 8.76
N GLU A 79 10.92 -1.06 8.37
CA GLU A 79 10.03 -2.15 8.80
C GLU A 79 9.13 -2.63 7.67
N ASN A 80 8.62 -3.86 7.83
CA ASN A 80 7.62 -4.48 6.98
C ASN A 80 6.27 -4.44 7.71
N SER A 81 5.31 -3.64 7.24
CA SER A 81 4.00 -3.50 7.88
C SER A 81 2.89 -3.10 6.90
N LEU A 82 1.64 -3.35 7.30
CA LEU A 82 0.41 -2.86 6.68
C LEU A 82 -0.31 -1.93 7.66
N THR A 83 -0.60 -0.72 7.22
CA THR A 83 -1.62 0.15 7.82
C THR A 83 -2.93 -0.04 7.05
N SER A 84 -3.98 -0.40 7.76
CA SER A 84 -5.34 -0.66 7.28
C SER A 84 -6.13 0.65 7.06
N TYR A 85 -7.27 0.58 6.36
CA TYR A 85 -8.14 1.74 6.14
C TYR A 85 -8.64 2.38 7.44
N ASP A 86 -8.87 1.58 8.49
CA ASP A 86 -9.26 2.08 9.82
C ASP A 86 -8.08 2.64 10.63
N GLY A 87 -6.86 2.63 10.07
CA GLY A 87 -5.63 3.06 10.73
C GLY A 87 -4.94 1.97 11.58
N SER A 88 -5.53 0.78 11.72
CA SER A 88 -4.90 -0.35 12.41
C SER A 88 -3.60 -0.76 11.71
N LYS A 89 -2.54 -1.05 12.47
CA LYS A 89 -1.22 -1.40 11.95
C LYS A 89 -0.86 -2.85 12.26
N PHE A 90 -0.36 -3.56 11.27
CA PHE A 90 0.02 -4.98 11.33
C PHE A 90 1.44 -5.15 10.84
N TYR A 91 2.27 -5.87 11.59
CA TYR A 91 3.66 -6.13 11.24
C TYR A 91 3.78 -7.48 10.57
N PHE A 92 4.54 -7.55 9.47
CA PHE A 92 4.79 -8.80 8.76
C PHE A 92 5.94 -9.56 9.42
N ALA A 93 5.77 -10.88 9.55
CA ALA A 93 6.84 -11.75 10.02
C ALA A 93 7.76 -12.21 8.87
N ALA A 94 7.24 -12.18 7.64
CA ALA A 94 7.95 -12.61 6.44
C ALA A 94 9.12 -11.67 6.06
N ASP A 95 10.17 -12.27 5.50
CA ASP A 95 11.40 -11.61 5.03
C ASP A 95 11.63 -11.82 3.52
N LEU A 96 10.57 -12.16 2.77
CA LEU A 96 10.57 -12.25 1.32
C LEU A 96 9.38 -11.49 0.72
N PRO A 97 9.53 -10.74 -0.39
CA PRO A 97 8.43 -9.98 -1.01
C PRO A 97 7.21 -10.83 -1.35
N ALA A 98 7.44 -12.05 -1.84
CA ALA A 98 6.37 -13.01 -2.17
C ALA A 98 5.59 -13.45 -0.92
N GLU A 99 6.28 -13.64 0.20
CA GLU A 99 5.67 -14.07 1.46
C GLU A 99 4.94 -12.92 2.13
N ILE A 100 5.53 -11.71 2.15
CA ILE A 100 4.85 -10.48 2.59
C ILE A 100 3.55 -10.28 1.79
N THR A 101 3.60 -10.47 0.47
CA THR A 101 2.41 -10.32 -0.38
C THR A 101 1.33 -11.33 -0.01
N LYS A 102 1.68 -12.60 0.21
CA LYS A 102 0.74 -13.64 0.64
C LYS A 102 0.16 -13.34 2.03
N GLU A 103 0.98 -12.94 2.97
CA GLU A 103 0.56 -12.57 4.33
C GLU A 103 -0.40 -11.38 4.28
N CYS A 104 -0.09 -10.37 3.47
CA CYS A 104 -0.92 -9.20 3.24
C CYS A 104 -2.29 -9.58 2.63
N ILE A 105 -2.32 -10.41 1.58
CA ILE A 105 -3.59 -10.91 1.00
C ILE A 105 -4.43 -11.64 2.07
N LEU A 106 -3.82 -12.52 2.85
CA LEU A 106 -4.50 -13.30 3.89
C LEU A 106 -5.04 -12.43 5.02
N LEU A 107 -4.33 -11.35 5.37
CA LEU A 107 -4.77 -10.40 6.37
C LEU A 107 -5.93 -9.55 5.84
N ILE A 108 -5.77 -8.99 4.65
CA ILE A 108 -6.76 -8.16 3.98
C ILE A 108 -8.06 -8.93 3.72
N SER A 109 -7.98 -10.20 3.30
CA SER A 109 -9.17 -11.01 3.01
C SER A 109 -10.08 -11.23 4.22
N LYS A 110 -9.58 -11.03 5.44
CA LYS A 110 -10.33 -11.12 6.70
C LYS A 110 -10.93 -9.78 7.14
N MET A 111 -10.60 -8.69 6.47
CA MET A 111 -11.14 -7.36 6.73
C MET A 111 -12.44 -7.16 5.93
N SER A 112 -13.36 -6.34 6.43
CA SER A 112 -14.69 -6.18 5.81
C SER A 112 -14.60 -5.77 4.33
N MET A 113 -13.91 -4.66 4.01
CA MET A 113 -13.70 -4.25 2.61
C MET A 113 -12.72 -5.16 1.86
N GLY A 114 -11.66 -5.58 2.53
CA GLY A 114 -10.64 -6.44 1.95
C GLY A 114 -11.14 -7.79 1.49
N SER A 115 -12.16 -8.35 2.16
CA SER A 115 -12.83 -9.59 1.77
C SER A 115 -13.52 -9.47 0.40
N PHE A 116 -14.12 -8.31 0.12
CA PHE A 116 -14.79 -8.07 -1.17
C PHE A 116 -13.79 -7.87 -2.31
N GLU A 117 -12.70 -7.15 -2.07
CA GLU A 117 -11.61 -7.00 -3.03
C GLU A 117 -10.93 -8.34 -3.32
N HIS A 118 -10.74 -9.16 -2.28
CA HIS A 118 -10.22 -10.52 -2.43
C HIS A 118 -11.16 -11.40 -3.27
N TYR A 119 -12.47 -11.33 -3.04
CA TYR A 119 -13.46 -12.03 -3.84
C TYR A 119 -13.36 -11.66 -5.32
N LYS A 120 -13.32 -10.35 -5.64
CA LYS A 120 -13.16 -9.86 -7.02
C LYS A 120 -11.84 -10.31 -7.65
N PHE A 121 -10.76 -10.30 -6.88
CA PHE A 121 -9.46 -10.78 -7.33
C PHE A 121 -9.52 -12.27 -7.72
N LEU A 122 -10.17 -13.11 -6.91
CA LEU A 122 -10.36 -14.52 -7.22
C LEU A 122 -11.25 -14.75 -8.44
N GLU A 123 -12.31 -13.96 -8.64
CA GLU A 123 -13.15 -14.03 -9.85
C GLU A 123 -12.34 -13.73 -11.12
N LEU A 124 -11.53 -12.67 -11.11
CA LEU A 124 -10.67 -12.30 -12.24
C LEU A 124 -9.73 -13.45 -12.62
N LEU A 125 -9.06 -14.03 -11.62
CA LEU A 125 -8.15 -15.17 -11.82
C LEU A 125 -8.85 -16.44 -12.32
N ALA A 126 -10.14 -16.60 -12.03
CA ALA A 126 -10.93 -17.71 -12.55
C ALA A 126 -11.28 -17.49 -14.02
N THR A 127 -11.59 -16.25 -14.42
CA THR A 127 -11.93 -15.92 -15.82
C THR A 127 -10.74 -16.02 -16.77
N GLU A 128 -9.54 -15.65 -16.34
CA GLU A 128 -8.31 -15.72 -17.16
C GLU A 128 -7.81 -17.15 -17.41
N LYS A 129 -8.30 -18.15 -16.67
CA LYS A 129 -7.94 -19.57 -16.85
C LYS A 129 -8.84 -20.30 -17.86
N THR A 130 -9.80 -19.61 -18.45
CA THR A 130 -10.82 -20.19 -19.34
C THR A 130 -10.62 -19.89 -20.84
N ASP A 131 -9.57 -19.16 -21.19
CA ASP A 131 -9.14 -18.87 -22.57
C ASP A 131 -7.83 -19.60 -22.92
#